data_AF-A0A952LH86-F1
#
_entry.id   AF-A0A952LH86-F1
#
_cell.length_a   1.000
_cell.length_b   1.000
_cell.length_c   1.000
_cell.angle_alpha   90.00
_cell.angle_beta   90.00
_cell.angle_gamma   90.00
#
_symmetry.space_group_name_H-M   'P 1'
#
loop_
_entity.id
_entity.type
_entity.pdbx_description
1 polymer ?
#
loop_
_entity_poly.entity_id
_entity_poly.type
_entity_poly.pdbx_seq_one_letter_code
_entity_poly.pdbx_strand_id
1 'polypeptide(L)'
;PDLHELWPGGSRILVDIAADGGEDHSAGAAFLVNRTGSPRISSVEFSNFCIDGLHFVADGSGLDPENTYVNGKTGIYVASANDSFRVNGMGFVYLEHALTIYNADALSIHDNFIAESGSCIELRGWGQASKVTDNLIGAGFRGHSIYAENHGGLLITANNVFPRGASSVHLRNVTRSSVTNNRLHSFYPGMLILEGNASENLIGSNHLLRDREPWAPFLEVDNGRDDLFGLLVIEGTNNSVIGNHFSEIVDSEKLHPSEATPVIVRLAEGGHNYLASNHMVALDVRATSGDSAFDAQVDALLTTAAARSLDIVTVLVEPTSSGNTILDSGTDTQVIADKAANAFRPTPTVV
;
A
#
# COMPACT_ATOMS: atom_id res chain seq x y z
N PRO A 1 21.01 22.30 14.93
CA PRO A 1 22.29 21.80 15.48
C PRO A 1 22.28 21.47 16.99
N ASP A 2 21.09 21.39 17.60
CA ASP A 2 20.90 21.13 19.04
C ASP A 2 20.04 19.86 19.28
N LEU A 3 19.99 18.95 18.30
CA LEU A 3 19.22 17.70 18.41
C LEU A 3 19.88 16.79 19.48
N HIS A 4 19.04 16.19 20.34
CA HIS A 4 19.51 15.30 21.42
C HIS A 4 20.19 14.03 20.87
N GLU A 5 19.68 13.51 19.76
CA GLU A 5 20.22 12.38 19.01
C GLU A 5 20.04 12.59 17.50
N LEU A 6 20.79 11.84 16.69
CA LEU A 6 20.77 11.94 15.22
C LEU A 6 20.39 10.64 14.54
N TRP A 7 20.49 9.51 15.24
CA TRP A 7 20.46 8.20 14.62
C TRP A 7 19.46 7.26 15.30
N PRO A 8 18.92 6.28 14.55
CA PRO A 8 18.23 5.15 15.15
C PRO A 8 19.05 4.46 16.24
N GLY A 9 18.36 3.81 17.18
CA GLY A 9 18.94 3.16 18.34
C GLY A 9 18.44 1.72 18.56
N GLY A 10 18.39 1.29 19.82
CA GLY A 10 18.04 -0.10 20.19
C GLY A 10 19.15 -1.09 19.83
N SER A 11 18.77 -2.34 19.56
CA SER A 11 19.68 -3.37 19.05
C SER A 11 19.90 -3.16 17.55
N ARG A 12 20.71 -2.16 17.20
CA ARG A 12 20.85 -1.66 15.82
C ARG A 12 21.92 -2.38 15.03
N ILE A 13 21.54 -2.86 13.84
CA ILE A 13 22.43 -3.41 12.83
C ILE A 13 22.53 -2.38 11.70
N LEU A 14 23.74 -1.85 11.53
CA LEU A 14 24.10 -0.94 10.47
C LEU A 14 24.43 -1.73 9.20
N VAL A 15 23.70 -1.48 8.12
CA VAL A 15 23.95 -2.16 6.84
C VAL A 15 24.99 -1.38 6.05
N ASP A 16 26.26 -1.69 6.29
CA ASP A 16 27.41 -1.13 5.58
C ASP A 16 27.93 -2.10 4.51
N ILE A 17 27.04 -2.41 3.56
CA ILE A 17 27.31 -3.26 2.40
C ILE A 17 27.32 -2.37 1.16
N ALA A 18 28.35 -2.50 0.33
CA ALA A 18 28.40 -1.83 -0.97
C ALA A 18 27.39 -2.51 -1.91
N ALA A 19 26.30 -1.83 -2.24
CA ALA A 19 25.37 -2.32 -3.23
C ALA A 19 25.99 -2.24 -4.63
N ASP A 20 26.03 -3.35 -5.34
CA ASP A 20 26.13 -3.35 -6.78
C ASP A 20 24.78 -2.86 -7.33
N GLY A 21 24.78 -1.83 -8.18
CA GLY A 21 23.56 -1.29 -8.80
C GLY A 21 22.89 -2.23 -9.81
N GLY A 22 22.94 -3.54 -9.56
CA GLY A 22 22.27 -4.58 -10.33
C GLY A 22 20.89 -4.91 -9.77
N GLU A 23 20.16 -5.75 -10.49
CA GLU A 23 18.80 -6.19 -10.13
C GLU A 23 18.76 -7.24 -9.02
N ASP A 24 19.91 -7.78 -8.60
CA ASP A 24 19.99 -8.79 -7.54
C ASP A 24 20.07 -8.13 -6.16
N HIS A 25 18.90 -7.81 -5.60
CA HIS A 25 18.78 -7.20 -4.27
C HIS A 25 19.28 -8.10 -3.11
N SER A 26 19.66 -9.36 -3.37
CA SER A 26 20.19 -10.27 -2.35
C SER A 26 21.62 -9.95 -1.94
N ALA A 27 22.42 -9.36 -2.84
CA ALA A 27 23.82 -9.00 -2.57
C ALA A 27 23.93 -7.86 -1.54
N GLY A 28 22.96 -6.94 -1.53
CA GLY A 28 22.84 -5.85 -0.57
C GLY A 28 22.13 -6.23 0.74
N ALA A 29 21.80 -7.51 0.96
CA ALA A 29 21.02 -7.95 2.12
C ALA A 29 21.88 -8.08 3.38
N ALA A 30 21.44 -7.46 4.49
CA ALA A 30 22.08 -7.66 5.79
C ALA A 30 21.93 -9.11 6.30
N PHE A 31 20.76 -9.71 6.05
CA PHE A 31 20.51 -11.12 6.32
C PHE A 31 20.00 -11.83 5.06
N LEU A 32 20.82 -12.73 4.53
CA LEU A 32 20.42 -13.64 3.46
C LEU A 32 20.05 -15.02 4.04
N VAL A 33 18.83 -15.47 3.79
CA VAL A 33 18.37 -16.82 4.12
C VAL A 33 18.21 -17.62 2.84
N ASN A 34 19.14 -18.54 2.60
CA ASN A 34 19.17 -19.33 1.38
C ASN A 34 19.63 -20.77 1.67
N ARG A 35 18.76 -21.74 1.40
CA ARG A 35 19.06 -23.18 1.50
C ARG A 35 18.21 -23.96 0.52
N THR A 36 18.87 -24.63 -0.43
CA THR A 36 18.23 -25.55 -1.37
C THR A 36 18.14 -26.96 -0.79
N GLY A 37 17.39 -27.85 -1.45
CA GLY A 37 17.22 -29.25 -1.03
C GLY A 37 16.06 -29.45 -0.05
N SER A 38 16.09 -30.56 0.69
CA SER A 38 15.00 -30.96 1.60
C SER A 38 15.51 -31.17 3.04
N PRO A 39 14.69 -30.82 4.05
CA PRO A 39 13.40 -30.12 3.95
C PRO A 39 13.57 -28.65 3.55
N ARG A 40 12.46 -27.92 3.37
CA ARG A 40 12.49 -26.44 3.32
C ARG A 40 13.14 -25.90 4.60
N ILE A 41 13.76 -24.73 4.52
CA ILE A 41 14.23 -24.05 5.74
C ILE A 41 12.99 -23.63 6.54
N SER A 42 13.00 -23.86 7.86
CA SER A 42 11.79 -23.74 8.66
C SER A 42 12.05 -23.01 9.96
N SER A 43 11.05 -22.25 10.40
CA SER A 43 10.98 -21.64 11.75
C SER A 43 12.18 -20.76 12.11
N VAL A 44 12.73 -20.05 11.13
CA VAL A 44 13.65 -18.94 11.42
C VAL A 44 12.83 -17.79 12.01
N GLU A 45 13.33 -17.20 13.08
CA GLU A 45 12.69 -16.09 13.78
C GLU A 45 13.64 -14.89 13.84
N PHE A 46 13.15 -13.75 13.36
CA PHE A 46 13.79 -12.44 13.56
C PHE A 46 12.91 -11.64 14.52
N SER A 47 13.49 -11.15 15.64
CA SER A 47 12.69 -10.46 16.64
C SER A 47 13.40 -9.36 17.42
N ASN A 48 12.70 -8.24 17.60
CA ASN A 48 13.02 -7.16 18.54
C ASN A 48 14.40 -6.52 18.34
N PHE A 49 14.81 -6.31 17.08
CA PHE A 49 16.00 -5.55 16.75
C PHE A 49 15.78 -4.61 15.57
N CYS A 50 16.71 -3.67 15.39
CA CYS A 50 16.66 -2.63 14.37
C CYS A 50 17.65 -2.96 13.23
N ILE A 51 17.21 -2.80 11.98
CA ILE A 51 18.07 -2.84 10.79
C ILE A 51 17.99 -1.48 10.10
N ASP A 52 19.15 -0.88 9.87
CA ASP A 52 19.27 0.49 9.41
C ASP A 52 20.19 0.59 8.19
N GLY A 53 19.65 1.06 7.07
CA GLY A 53 20.40 1.30 5.83
C GLY A 53 21.21 2.60 5.82
N LEU A 54 21.09 3.41 6.86
CA LEU A 54 21.87 4.60 7.20
C LEU A 54 21.61 5.83 6.32
N HIS A 55 21.83 5.70 5.02
CA HIS A 55 21.73 6.79 4.06
C HIS A 55 21.09 6.30 2.77
N PHE A 56 20.25 7.16 2.19
CA PHE A 56 19.92 7.04 0.77
C PHE A 56 20.96 7.77 -0.07
N VAL A 57 20.97 7.52 -1.37
CA VAL A 57 21.95 8.06 -2.31
C VAL A 57 21.27 8.75 -3.49
N ALA A 58 22.00 9.61 -4.19
CA ALA A 58 21.50 10.27 -5.38
C ALA A 58 21.14 9.23 -6.47
N ASP A 59 19.94 9.35 -7.05
CA ASP A 59 19.40 8.47 -8.09
C ASP A 59 19.26 9.16 -9.46
N GLY A 60 19.70 10.42 -9.56
CA GLY A 60 19.56 11.24 -10.77
C GLY A 60 18.23 11.97 -10.94
N SER A 61 17.28 11.83 -9.99
CA SER A 61 15.99 12.53 -10.03
C SER A 61 16.08 14.03 -9.74
N GLY A 62 17.19 14.49 -9.16
CA GLY A 62 17.36 15.87 -8.68
C GLY A 62 16.79 16.12 -7.28
N LEU A 63 16.21 15.11 -6.63
CA LEU A 63 15.86 15.15 -5.21
C LEU A 63 17.13 15.20 -4.34
N ASP A 64 16.97 15.66 -3.10
CA ASP A 64 17.99 15.47 -2.08
C ASP A 64 18.31 13.96 -1.96
N PRO A 65 19.60 13.54 -1.91
CA PRO A 65 19.98 12.14 -1.78
C PRO A 65 19.23 11.39 -0.68
N GLU A 66 18.93 12.03 0.45
CA GLU A 66 18.25 11.40 1.58
C GLU A 66 16.74 11.19 1.35
N ASN A 67 16.20 11.74 0.26
CA ASN A 67 14.78 11.65 -0.09
C ASN A 67 14.51 10.73 -1.29
N THR A 68 15.54 10.09 -1.84
CA THR A 68 15.41 9.26 -3.05
C THR A 68 14.80 7.89 -2.76
N TYR A 69 14.93 7.40 -1.52
CA TYR A 69 14.63 6.01 -1.13
C TYR A 69 15.49 4.93 -1.81
N VAL A 70 16.65 5.31 -2.37
CA VAL A 70 17.54 4.42 -3.12
C VAL A 70 18.87 4.25 -2.39
N ASN A 71 19.33 3.01 -2.17
CA ASN A 71 20.68 2.68 -1.72
C ASN A 71 21.12 1.22 -2.00
N GLY A 72 20.28 0.42 -2.64
CA GLY A 72 20.51 -0.98 -2.99
C GLY A 72 20.59 -1.93 -1.79
N LYS A 73 20.22 -1.48 -0.59
CA LYS A 73 20.33 -2.29 0.64
C LYS A 73 19.02 -2.99 0.93
N THR A 74 19.13 -4.25 1.31
CA THR A 74 18.03 -5.05 1.82
C THR A 74 18.21 -5.36 3.30
N GLY A 75 17.15 -5.28 4.11
CA GLY A 75 17.21 -5.69 5.51
C GLY A 75 17.31 -7.21 5.64
N ILE A 76 16.21 -7.89 5.34
CA ILE A 76 16.15 -9.36 5.32
C ILE A 76 15.69 -9.83 3.94
N TYR A 77 16.49 -10.72 3.35
CA TYR A 77 16.19 -11.35 2.07
C TYR A 77 16.12 -12.87 2.23
N VAL A 78 14.94 -13.46 2.04
CA VAL A 78 14.74 -14.91 2.06
C VAL A 78 14.59 -15.41 0.63
N ALA A 79 15.65 -16.02 0.10
CA ALA A 79 15.71 -16.46 -1.31
C ALA A 79 15.05 -17.81 -1.57
N SER A 80 14.96 -18.66 -0.54
CA SER A 80 14.53 -20.06 -0.66
C SER A 80 13.12 -20.28 -0.12
N ALA A 81 12.46 -21.32 -0.64
CA ALA A 81 11.23 -21.85 -0.07
C ALA A 81 11.37 -22.11 1.43
N ASN A 82 10.44 -21.53 2.19
CA ASN A 82 10.48 -21.50 3.65
C ASN A 82 9.13 -21.88 4.24
N ASP A 83 9.15 -22.25 5.52
CA ASP A 83 7.98 -22.73 6.25
C ASP A 83 7.98 -22.20 7.68
N SER A 84 6.85 -21.65 8.14
CA SER A 84 6.66 -21.23 9.53
C SER A 84 7.64 -20.15 10.02
N PHE A 85 8.09 -19.28 9.11
CA PHE A 85 8.96 -18.15 9.46
C PHE A 85 8.22 -17.09 10.29
N ARG A 86 8.97 -16.36 11.12
CA ARG A 86 8.44 -15.26 11.91
C ARG A 86 9.34 -14.03 11.84
N VAL A 87 8.74 -12.88 11.62
CA VAL A 87 9.39 -11.57 11.71
C VAL A 87 8.52 -10.71 12.62
N ASN A 88 8.97 -10.50 13.86
CA ASN A 88 8.13 -9.94 14.93
C ASN A 88 8.82 -8.81 15.72
N GLY A 89 8.12 -7.68 15.95
CA GLY A 89 8.66 -6.62 16.82
C GLY A 89 9.90 -5.92 16.26
N MET A 90 10.12 -6.00 14.95
CA MET A 90 11.30 -5.47 14.29
C MET A 90 11.18 -3.97 14.00
N GLY A 91 12.33 -3.29 13.93
CA GLY A 91 12.45 -1.93 13.37
C GLY A 91 13.25 -1.95 12.08
N PHE A 92 12.71 -1.38 11.00
CA PHE A 92 13.42 -1.19 9.73
C PHE A 92 13.36 0.27 9.31
N VAL A 93 14.49 0.80 8.86
CA VAL A 93 14.64 2.23 8.52
C VAL A 93 15.72 2.44 7.47
N TYR A 94 15.50 3.37 6.55
CA TYR A 94 16.47 3.82 5.55
C TYR A 94 17.02 2.71 4.64
N LEU A 95 16.23 1.67 4.37
CA LEU A 95 16.59 0.57 3.46
C LEU A 95 15.84 0.74 2.13
N GLU A 96 16.45 0.40 1.00
CA GLU A 96 15.69 0.34 -0.26
C GLU A 96 14.65 -0.78 -0.21
N HIS A 97 14.98 -1.93 0.37
CA HIS A 97 14.03 -3.02 0.64
C HIS A 97 14.13 -3.48 2.10
N ALA A 98 13.07 -3.34 2.90
CA ALA A 98 13.13 -3.76 4.30
C ALA A 98 13.08 -5.30 4.43
N LEU A 99 12.04 -5.92 3.87
CA LEU A 99 11.77 -7.35 3.98
C LEU A 99 11.28 -7.95 2.67
N THR A 100 12.12 -8.78 2.05
CA THR A 100 11.79 -9.50 0.81
C THR A 100 11.85 -11.00 1.08
N ILE A 101 10.72 -11.71 0.90
CA ILE A 101 10.60 -13.14 1.18
C ILE A 101 10.03 -13.86 -0.04
N TYR A 102 10.79 -14.79 -0.59
CA TYR A 102 10.33 -15.67 -1.66
C TYR A 102 9.72 -16.96 -1.12
N ASN A 103 8.71 -17.48 -1.81
CA ASN A 103 8.25 -18.87 -1.65
C ASN A 103 7.82 -19.24 -0.21
N ALA A 104 7.01 -18.37 0.41
CA ALA A 104 6.63 -18.46 1.82
C ALA A 104 5.43 -19.39 2.07
N ASP A 105 5.54 -20.27 3.07
CA ASP A 105 4.46 -21.11 3.57
C ASP A 105 4.27 -20.87 5.07
N ALA A 106 3.03 -20.65 5.50
CA ALA A 106 2.69 -20.41 6.91
C ALA A 106 3.53 -19.31 7.61
N LEU A 107 3.93 -18.29 6.85
CA LEU A 107 4.72 -17.15 7.34
C LEU A 107 3.87 -16.23 8.23
N SER A 108 4.49 -15.66 9.27
CA SER A 108 3.92 -14.59 10.08
C SER A 108 4.84 -13.37 10.11
N ILE A 109 4.36 -12.24 9.57
CA ILE A 109 4.97 -10.91 9.76
C ILE A 109 4.06 -10.13 10.70
N HIS A 110 4.50 -9.91 11.94
CA HIS A 110 3.61 -9.40 12.99
C HIS A 110 4.23 -8.33 13.88
N ASP A 111 3.49 -7.26 14.18
CA ASP A 111 3.87 -6.25 15.17
C ASP A 111 5.24 -5.59 14.86
N ASN A 112 5.52 -5.31 13.59
CA ASN A 112 6.76 -4.64 13.19
C ASN A 112 6.52 -3.15 12.91
N PHE A 113 7.56 -2.35 13.09
CA PHE A 113 7.64 -0.98 12.59
C PHE A 113 8.58 -0.95 11.37
N ILE A 114 8.01 -0.79 10.19
CA ILE A 114 8.73 -0.85 8.91
C ILE A 114 8.47 0.47 8.18
N ALA A 115 9.35 1.45 8.34
CA ALA A 115 9.12 2.79 7.81
C ALA A 115 10.36 3.36 7.14
N GLU A 116 10.16 4.45 6.38
CA GLU A 116 11.23 5.18 5.69
C GLU A 116 12.12 4.24 4.89
N SER A 117 11.50 3.25 4.27
CA SER A 117 12.15 2.26 3.40
C SER A 117 11.54 2.37 2.01
N GLY A 118 12.31 2.14 0.95
CA GLY A 118 11.80 2.25 -0.43
C GLY A 118 10.60 1.34 -0.64
N SER A 119 10.80 0.04 -0.41
CA SER A 119 9.78 -0.98 -0.24
C SER A 119 9.86 -1.60 1.16
N CYS A 120 8.72 -1.88 1.76
CA CYS A 120 8.60 -2.42 3.12
C CYS A 120 8.49 -3.94 3.11
N ILE A 121 7.31 -4.51 2.78
CA ILE A 121 7.10 -5.96 2.76
C ILE A 121 6.86 -6.42 1.33
N GLU A 122 7.66 -7.39 0.87
CA GLU A 122 7.51 -7.99 -0.45
C GLU A 122 7.50 -9.53 -0.37
N LEU A 123 6.34 -10.13 -0.63
CA LEU A 123 6.18 -11.58 -0.72
C LEU A 123 6.22 -12.01 -2.19
N ARG A 124 7.35 -12.60 -2.60
CA ARG A 124 7.69 -12.81 -4.02
C ARG A 124 7.67 -14.30 -4.41
N GLY A 125 7.64 -14.55 -5.71
CA GLY A 125 7.55 -15.88 -6.29
C GLY A 125 6.15 -16.48 -6.15
N TRP A 126 5.85 -17.06 -5.01
CA TRP A 126 4.54 -17.63 -4.65
C TRP A 126 4.45 -17.88 -3.15
N GLY A 127 3.27 -18.18 -2.63
CA GLY A 127 3.17 -18.61 -1.24
C GLY A 127 1.76 -18.97 -0.81
N GLN A 128 1.62 -19.41 0.44
CA GLN A 128 0.33 -19.82 0.97
C GLN A 128 0.21 -19.65 2.48
N ALA A 129 -1.04 -19.58 2.96
CA ALA A 129 -1.41 -19.65 4.37
C ALA A 129 -0.62 -18.69 5.29
N SER A 130 -0.17 -17.57 4.73
CA SER A 130 0.69 -16.60 5.40
C SER A 130 -0.14 -15.45 5.95
N LYS A 131 0.42 -14.67 6.88
CA LYS A 131 -0.25 -13.51 7.46
C LYS A 131 0.68 -12.31 7.67
N VAL A 132 0.14 -11.12 7.43
CA VAL A 132 0.76 -9.81 7.69
C VAL A 132 -0.18 -9.02 8.62
N THR A 133 0.21 -8.91 9.89
CA THR A 133 -0.70 -8.50 10.98
C THR A 133 -0.12 -7.49 11.94
N ASP A 134 -0.87 -6.46 12.32
CA ASP A 134 -0.50 -5.50 13.39
C ASP A 134 0.79 -4.69 13.11
N ASN A 135 1.14 -4.48 11.84
CA ASN A 135 2.35 -3.72 11.50
C ASN A 135 2.06 -2.21 11.32
N LEU A 136 3.05 -1.39 11.65
CA LEU A 136 3.14 0.03 11.29
C LEU A 136 4.05 0.17 10.07
N ILE A 137 3.51 0.64 8.94
CA ILE A 137 4.21 0.57 7.64
C ILE A 137 4.17 1.91 6.92
N GLY A 138 5.32 2.40 6.46
CA GLY A 138 5.43 3.59 5.62
C GLY A 138 6.58 3.50 4.60
N ALA A 139 6.24 3.28 3.33
CA ALA A 139 7.21 3.08 2.26
C ALA A 139 7.54 4.37 1.47
N GLY A 140 8.38 4.25 0.44
CA GLY A 140 8.73 5.33 -0.49
C GLY A 140 7.83 5.38 -1.74
N PHE A 141 7.81 6.54 -2.41
CA PHE A 141 6.87 6.86 -3.51
C PHE A 141 7.01 6.00 -4.77
N ARG A 142 8.09 5.24 -4.91
CA ARG A 142 8.29 4.25 -5.99
C ARG A 142 8.12 2.80 -5.56
N GLY A 143 8.03 2.53 -4.26
CA GLY A 143 8.04 1.17 -3.73
C GLY A 143 6.72 0.74 -3.10
N HIS A 144 6.74 -0.46 -2.54
CA HIS A 144 5.56 -1.12 -2.00
C HIS A 144 5.49 -1.03 -0.48
N SER A 145 4.32 -0.70 0.08
CA SER A 145 4.12 -0.87 1.52
C SER A 145 3.93 -2.35 1.87
N ILE A 146 2.94 -3.00 1.24
CA ILE A 146 2.74 -4.46 1.28
C ILE A 146 2.56 -4.96 -0.15
N TYR A 147 3.43 -5.83 -0.61
CA TYR A 147 3.34 -6.49 -1.90
C TYR A 147 3.26 -8.01 -1.74
N ALA A 148 2.42 -8.65 -2.56
CA ALA A 148 2.43 -10.10 -2.72
C ALA A 148 2.12 -10.54 -4.15
N GLU A 149 2.80 -11.57 -4.64
CA GLU A 149 2.49 -12.22 -5.91
C GLU A 149 2.26 -13.73 -5.79
N ASN A 150 1.28 -14.25 -6.53
CA ASN A 150 0.95 -15.68 -6.60
C ASN A 150 0.72 -16.33 -5.21
N HIS A 151 0.07 -15.59 -4.31
CA HIS A 151 -0.28 -16.07 -2.97
C HIS A 151 -1.70 -16.65 -2.90
N GLY A 152 -1.88 -17.70 -2.11
CA GLY A 152 -3.19 -18.28 -1.78
C GLY A 152 -3.47 -18.26 -0.28
N GLY A 153 -4.65 -17.82 0.16
CA GLY A 153 -4.98 -17.82 1.59
C GLY A 153 -4.12 -16.88 2.44
N LEU A 154 -3.68 -15.76 1.86
CA LEU A 154 -2.96 -14.72 2.57
C LEU A 154 -3.94 -13.87 3.41
N LEU A 155 -3.58 -13.58 4.66
CA LEU A 155 -4.34 -12.69 5.54
C LEU A 155 -3.55 -11.40 5.83
N ILE A 156 -4.09 -10.25 5.42
CA ILE A 156 -3.54 -8.91 5.69
C ILE A 156 -4.56 -8.16 6.54
N THR A 157 -4.28 -8.00 7.83
CA THR A 157 -5.24 -7.39 8.76
C THR A 157 -4.60 -6.62 9.90
N ALA A 158 -5.31 -5.65 10.47
CA ALA A 158 -4.89 -4.84 11.61
C ALA A 158 -3.60 -4.02 11.38
N ASN A 159 -3.18 -3.83 10.12
CA ASN A 159 -2.04 -2.97 9.81
C ASN A 159 -2.48 -1.51 9.76
N ASN A 160 -1.61 -0.62 10.21
CA ASN A 160 -1.71 0.81 9.96
C ASN A 160 -0.62 1.19 8.95
N VAL A 161 -1.04 1.35 7.70
CA VAL A 161 -0.19 1.75 6.59
C VAL A 161 -0.36 3.25 6.38
N PHE A 162 0.74 3.99 6.47
CA PHE A 162 0.81 5.42 6.27
C PHE A 162 1.71 5.76 5.06
N PRO A 163 1.70 7.01 4.58
CA PRO A 163 2.47 7.42 3.42
C PRO A 163 3.99 7.16 3.58
N ARG A 164 4.75 7.11 2.49
CA ARG A 164 4.39 7.56 1.12
C ARG A 164 4.61 6.46 0.08
N GLY A 165 4.27 5.22 0.40
CA GLY A 165 4.36 4.10 -0.55
C GLY A 165 3.61 4.37 -1.86
N ALA A 166 4.11 3.86 -2.99
CA ALA A 166 3.40 3.93 -4.28
C ALA A 166 2.01 3.27 -4.20
N SER A 167 1.84 2.31 -3.29
CA SER A 167 0.58 1.68 -2.90
C SER A 167 0.65 1.24 -1.43
N SER A 168 -0.51 1.09 -0.80
CA SER A 168 -0.63 0.53 0.54
C SER A 168 -0.63 -1.01 0.51
N VAL A 169 -1.38 -1.61 -0.41
CA VAL A 169 -1.37 -3.06 -0.67
C VAL A 169 -1.45 -3.32 -2.17
N HIS A 170 -0.52 -4.12 -2.69
CA HIS A 170 -0.47 -4.51 -4.09
C HIS A 170 -0.38 -6.03 -4.23
N LEU A 171 -1.40 -6.61 -4.87
CA LEU A 171 -1.60 -8.04 -5.03
C LEU A 171 -1.60 -8.40 -6.51
N ARG A 172 -0.62 -9.20 -6.94
CA ARG A 172 -0.53 -9.70 -8.32
C ARG A 172 -0.82 -11.20 -8.37
N ASN A 173 -1.84 -11.62 -9.12
CA ASN A 173 -2.25 -13.02 -9.22
C ASN A 173 -2.56 -13.68 -7.85
N VAL A 174 -2.94 -12.89 -6.84
CA VAL A 174 -3.25 -13.40 -5.49
C VAL A 174 -4.69 -13.87 -5.45
N THR A 175 -4.93 -15.01 -4.81
CA THR A 175 -6.27 -15.62 -4.77
C THR A 175 -6.69 -16.03 -3.37
N ARG A 176 -8.01 -16.08 -3.15
CA ARG A 176 -8.62 -16.63 -1.91
C ARG A 176 -8.02 -16.05 -0.64
N SER A 177 -7.65 -14.77 -0.70
CA SER A 177 -6.95 -14.05 0.34
C SER A 177 -7.83 -12.95 0.93
N SER A 178 -7.41 -12.34 2.03
CA SER A 178 -8.18 -11.32 2.73
C SER A 178 -7.32 -10.11 3.06
N VAL A 179 -7.77 -8.93 2.64
CA VAL A 179 -7.26 -7.62 3.08
C VAL A 179 -8.38 -6.95 3.86
N THR A 180 -8.35 -7.08 5.19
CA THR A 180 -9.48 -6.66 6.03
C THR A 180 -9.04 -5.93 7.28
N ASN A 181 -9.84 -4.97 7.76
CA ASN A 181 -9.60 -4.27 9.01
C ASN A 181 -8.21 -3.61 9.10
N ASN A 182 -7.77 -2.95 8.02
CA ASN A 182 -6.55 -2.14 8.00
C ASN A 182 -6.92 -0.65 7.95
N ARG A 183 -6.08 0.20 8.54
CA ARG A 183 -6.10 1.65 8.29
C ARG A 183 -5.04 1.97 7.25
N LEU A 184 -5.46 2.51 6.12
CA LEU A 184 -4.62 2.78 4.97
C LEU A 184 -4.69 4.27 4.66
N HIS A 185 -3.53 4.93 4.66
CA HIS A 185 -3.39 6.34 4.34
C HIS A 185 -2.33 6.50 3.26
N SER A 186 -2.67 7.24 2.21
CA SER A 186 -1.82 7.49 1.06
C SER A 186 -1.92 8.95 0.63
N PHE A 187 -0.83 9.49 0.08
CA PHE A 187 -0.85 10.78 -0.61
C PHE A 187 -1.21 10.65 -2.11
N TYR A 188 -1.31 9.41 -2.61
CA TYR A 188 -1.40 9.09 -4.02
C TYR A 188 -2.54 8.10 -4.35
N PRO A 189 -3.10 8.15 -5.58
CA PRO A 189 -4.00 7.12 -6.11
C PRO A 189 -3.34 5.73 -6.18
N GLY A 190 -4.15 4.68 -6.29
CA GLY A 190 -3.68 3.30 -6.36
C GLY A 190 -3.27 2.72 -4.99
N MET A 191 -4.08 2.96 -3.96
CA MET A 191 -3.82 2.51 -2.60
C MET A 191 -3.90 0.98 -2.47
N LEU A 192 -4.94 0.39 -3.05
CA LEU A 192 -5.16 -1.06 -3.10
C LEU A 192 -5.25 -1.52 -4.55
N ILE A 193 -4.33 -2.39 -4.97
CA ILE A 193 -4.25 -2.84 -6.36
C ILE A 193 -4.33 -4.36 -6.39
N LEU A 194 -5.34 -4.89 -7.08
CA LEU A 194 -5.50 -6.29 -7.41
C LEU A 194 -5.27 -6.41 -8.92
N GLU A 195 -4.14 -6.97 -9.34
CA GLU A 195 -3.77 -7.11 -10.75
C GLU A 195 -3.51 -8.56 -11.14
N GLY A 196 -3.46 -8.83 -12.45
CA GLY A 196 -3.06 -10.14 -12.96
C GLY A 196 -4.04 -11.26 -12.58
N ASN A 197 -5.34 -10.99 -12.71
CA ASN A 197 -6.40 -11.94 -12.37
C ASN A 197 -6.43 -12.32 -10.87
N ALA A 198 -6.14 -11.36 -9.98
CA ALA A 198 -6.30 -11.55 -8.54
C ALA A 198 -7.79 -11.77 -8.19
N SER A 199 -8.13 -12.97 -7.73
CA SER A 199 -9.51 -13.48 -7.74
C SER A 199 -9.94 -14.11 -6.41
N GLU A 200 -11.25 -14.10 -6.13
CA GLU A 200 -11.83 -14.67 -4.91
C GLU A 200 -11.28 -14.04 -3.61
N ASN A 201 -10.80 -12.79 -3.65
CA ASN A 201 -10.27 -12.10 -2.48
C ASN A 201 -11.35 -11.31 -1.74
N LEU A 202 -11.25 -11.24 -0.41
CA LEU A 202 -12.08 -10.40 0.44
C LEU A 202 -11.34 -9.10 0.78
N ILE A 203 -11.90 -7.97 0.36
CA ILE A 203 -11.48 -6.62 0.71
C ILE A 203 -12.57 -6.00 1.58
N GLY A 204 -12.38 -5.93 2.90
CA GLY A 204 -13.48 -5.48 3.76
C GLY A 204 -13.13 -4.82 5.08
N SER A 205 -14.00 -3.92 5.52
CA SER A 205 -13.83 -3.18 6.78
C SER A 205 -12.50 -2.43 6.88
N ASN A 206 -11.92 -2.01 5.76
CA ASN A 206 -10.74 -1.15 5.77
C ASN A 206 -11.15 0.33 5.83
N HIS A 207 -10.30 1.16 6.42
CA HIS A 207 -10.40 2.62 6.34
C HIS A 207 -9.34 3.15 5.39
N LEU A 208 -9.75 3.70 4.25
CA LEU A 208 -8.88 4.29 3.25
C LEU A 208 -8.97 5.81 3.32
N LEU A 209 -7.85 6.47 3.54
CA LEU A 209 -7.71 7.92 3.47
C LEU A 209 -6.72 8.25 2.35
N ARG A 210 -7.17 9.02 1.37
CA ARG A 210 -6.31 9.67 0.39
C ARG A 210 -6.39 11.18 0.61
N ASP A 211 -5.26 11.79 0.88
CA ASP A 211 -5.09 13.25 0.92
C ASP A 211 -3.82 13.68 0.19
N ARG A 212 -3.36 14.92 0.36
CA ARG A 212 -2.15 15.44 -0.29
C ARG A 212 -1.01 15.53 0.71
N GLU A 213 0.21 15.29 0.25
CA GLU A 213 1.43 15.47 1.04
C GLU A 213 1.47 16.91 1.59
N PRO A 214 1.53 17.11 2.92
CA PRO A 214 1.63 18.45 3.49
C PRO A 214 3.09 18.89 3.73
N TRP A 215 4.07 17.99 3.61
CA TRP A 215 5.46 18.28 3.94
C TRP A 215 6.27 18.78 2.74
N ALA A 216 6.85 19.98 2.89
CA ALA A 216 7.51 20.73 1.81
C ALA A 216 8.48 19.92 0.92
N PRO A 217 9.38 19.06 1.45
CA PRO A 217 10.36 18.33 0.63
C PRO A 217 9.77 17.31 -0.34
N PHE A 218 8.50 16.90 -0.16
CA PHE A 218 7.85 15.87 -0.96
C PHE A 218 6.59 16.36 -1.69
N LEU A 219 6.26 17.66 -1.64
CA LEU A 219 5.01 18.21 -2.22
C LEU A 219 4.80 17.87 -3.70
N GLU A 220 5.87 17.88 -4.48
CA GLU A 220 5.84 17.63 -5.93
C GLU A 220 6.23 16.18 -6.28
N VAL A 221 6.37 15.31 -5.28
CA VAL A 221 6.72 13.90 -5.45
C VAL A 221 5.44 13.06 -5.47
N ASP A 222 5.25 12.29 -6.54
CA ASP A 222 4.11 11.39 -6.73
C ASP A 222 4.54 9.98 -7.15
N ASN A 223 3.55 9.09 -7.33
CA ASN A 223 3.75 7.73 -7.81
C ASN A 223 3.50 7.58 -9.33
N GLY A 224 3.36 8.69 -10.07
CA GLY A 224 3.08 8.73 -11.50
C GLY A 224 1.66 8.35 -11.92
N ARG A 225 0.72 8.17 -10.98
CA ARG A 225 -0.68 7.83 -11.28
C ARG A 225 -1.60 9.03 -11.10
N ASP A 226 -2.60 9.11 -11.97
CA ASP A 226 -3.60 10.16 -11.95
C ASP A 226 -4.82 9.78 -11.10
N ASP A 227 -5.72 10.73 -10.87
CA ASP A 227 -6.91 10.57 -10.02
C ASP A 227 -8.01 9.71 -10.67
N LEU A 228 -7.84 9.32 -11.94
CA LEU A 228 -8.72 8.36 -12.62
C LEU A 228 -8.29 6.91 -12.41
N PHE A 229 -7.09 6.69 -11.88
CA PHE A 229 -6.55 5.35 -11.65
C PHE A 229 -7.44 4.52 -10.73
N GLY A 230 -7.99 5.13 -9.67
CA GLY A 230 -8.74 4.46 -8.61
C GLY A 230 -7.97 4.45 -7.27
N LEU A 231 -8.67 4.56 -6.14
CA LEU A 231 -8.07 4.21 -4.84
C LEU A 231 -7.97 2.70 -4.65
N LEU A 232 -9.00 1.97 -5.10
CA LEU A 232 -9.05 0.52 -5.21
C LEU A 232 -9.20 0.13 -6.69
N VAL A 233 -8.25 -0.64 -7.21
CA VAL A 233 -8.29 -1.16 -8.60
C VAL A 233 -8.35 -2.68 -8.59
N ILE A 234 -9.23 -3.24 -9.41
CA ILE A 234 -9.43 -4.69 -9.51
C ILE A 234 -9.38 -5.15 -10.97
N GLU A 235 -8.41 -6.00 -11.26
CA GLU A 235 -8.33 -6.86 -12.44
C GLU A 235 -8.43 -8.32 -11.98
N GLY A 236 -9.65 -8.86 -12.01
CA GLY A 236 -9.91 -10.21 -11.54
C GLY A 236 -11.37 -10.52 -11.32
N THR A 237 -11.63 -11.74 -10.83
CA THR A 237 -12.97 -12.31 -10.83
C THR A 237 -13.41 -12.72 -9.42
N ASN A 238 -14.71 -12.61 -9.12
CA ASN A 238 -15.31 -13.10 -7.87
C ASN A 238 -14.73 -12.49 -6.58
N ASN A 239 -14.13 -11.30 -6.64
CA ASN A 239 -13.69 -10.61 -5.43
C ASN A 239 -14.89 -10.04 -4.66
N SER A 240 -14.75 -9.88 -3.35
CA SER A 240 -15.76 -9.30 -2.47
C SER A 240 -15.22 -8.02 -1.83
N VAL A 241 -15.87 -6.88 -2.07
CA VAL A 241 -15.51 -5.55 -1.53
C VAL A 241 -16.61 -5.04 -0.62
N ILE A 242 -16.46 -5.21 0.69
CA ILE A 242 -17.58 -5.07 1.63
C ILE A 242 -17.24 -4.19 2.84
N GLY A 243 -18.06 -3.17 3.07
CA GLY A 243 -18.01 -2.42 4.34
C GLY A 243 -16.75 -1.57 4.51
N ASN A 244 -16.10 -1.13 3.42
CA ASN A 244 -14.95 -0.24 3.50
C ASN A 244 -15.40 1.21 3.64
N HIS A 245 -14.57 2.04 4.27
CA HIS A 245 -14.73 3.48 4.33
C HIS A 245 -13.64 4.14 3.48
N PHE A 246 -14.02 5.04 2.58
CA PHE A 246 -13.11 5.81 1.74
C PHE A 246 -13.29 7.29 2.05
N SER A 247 -12.20 7.98 2.35
CA SER A 247 -12.09 9.42 2.48
C SER A 247 -11.16 9.95 1.39
N GLU A 248 -11.71 10.64 0.40
CA GLU A 248 -10.98 11.35 -0.66
C GLU A 248 -10.95 12.84 -0.32
N ILE A 249 -9.81 13.33 0.18
CA ILE A 249 -9.67 14.69 0.71
C ILE A 249 -8.58 15.42 -0.07
N VAL A 250 -8.96 16.08 -1.16
CA VAL A 250 -7.99 16.64 -2.12
C VAL A 250 -8.35 18.06 -2.54
N ASP A 251 -7.36 18.79 -3.04
CA ASP A 251 -7.56 20.07 -3.70
C ASP A 251 -8.01 19.86 -5.14
N SER A 252 -9.23 20.29 -5.45
CA SER A 252 -9.81 20.18 -6.79
C SER A 252 -8.96 20.86 -7.88
N GLU A 253 -8.18 21.89 -7.55
CA GLU A 253 -7.27 22.56 -8.50
C GLU A 253 -5.98 21.77 -8.76
N LYS A 254 -5.71 20.73 -7.97
CA LYS A 254 -4.54 19.85 -8.08
C LYS A 254 -4.87 18.48 -8.66
N LEU A 255 -6.10 18.27 -9.08
CA LEU A 255 -6.52 17.03 -9.72
C LEU A 255 -5.76 16.82 -11.04
N HIS A 256 -5.40 15.57 -11.29
CA HIS A 256 -4.74 15.15 -12.51
C HIS A 256 -5.54 14.01 -13.16
N PRO A 257 -5.81 14.05 -14.47
CA PRO A 257 -5.69 15.24 -15.32
C PRO A 257 -6.57 16.39 -14.80
N SER A 258 -6.28 17.63 -15.22
CA SER A 258 -7.05 18.81 -14.80
C SER A 258 -8.55 18.60 -15.05
N GLU A 259 -9.38 19.01 -14.09
CA GLU A 259 -10.85 18.84 -14.12
C GLU A 259 -11.35 17.38 -14.10
N ALA A 260 -10.48 16.41 -13.77
CA ALA A 260 -10.91 15.03 -13.56
C ALA A 260 -11.94 14.92 -12.43
N THR A 261 -12.84 13.94 -12.54
CA THR A 261 -13.67 13.48 -11.43
C THR A 261 -13.00 12.23 -10.85
N PRO A 262 -12.42 12.29 -9.63
CA PRO A 262 -11.66 11.17 -9.09
C PRO A 262 -12.47 9.88 -9.01
N VAL A 263 -11.80 8.76 -9.31
CA VAL A 263 -12.40 7.43 -9.23
C VAL A 263 -11.99 6.78 -7.91
N ILE A 264 -12.96 6.27 -7.14
CA ILE A 264 -12.67 5.60 -5.86
C ILE A 264 -12.43 4.11 -6.07
N VAL A 265 -13.39 3.39 -6.64
CA VAL A 265 -13.25 1.96 -6.98
C VAL A 265 -13.32 1.78 -8.50
N ARG A 266 -12.30 1.13 -9.08
CA ARG A 266 -12.23 0.83 -10.51
C ARG A 266 -12.18 -0.68 -10.74
N LEU A 267 -13.22 -1.23 -11.39
CA LEU A 267 -13.23 -2.60 -11.89
C LEU A 267 -12.67 -2.57 -13.31
N ALA A 268 -11.36 -2.78 -13.44
CA ALA A 268 -10.62 -2.63 -14.68
C ALA A 268 -10.78 -3.84 -15.61
N GLU A 269 -10.77 -5.05 -15.07
CA GLU A 269 -10.93 -6.29 -15.84
C GLU A 269 -11.59 -7.39 -14.99
N GLY A 270 -12.18 -8.39 -15.66
CA GLY A 270 -12.68 -9.61 -15.04
C GLY A 270 -14.20 -9.60 -14.90
N GLY A 271 -14.72 -10.05 -13.77
CA GLY A 271 -16.17 -10.03 -13.58
C GLY A 271 -16.67 -10.68 -12.32
N HIS A 272 -17.99 -10.64 -12.14
CA HIS A 272 -18.65 -11.25 -10.99
C HIS A 272 -18.11 -10.78 -9.63
N ASN A 273 -17.49 -9.59 -9.58
CA ASN A 273 -17.08 -8.98 -8.34
C ASN A 273 -18.32 -8.49 -7.58
N TYR A 274 -18.32 -8.67 -6.27
CA TYR A 274 -19.41 -8.28 -5.37
C TYR A 274 -18.99 -7.09 -4.51
N LEU A 275 -19.60 -5.94 -4.73
CA LEU A 275 -19.33 -4.70 -4.01
C LEU A 275 -20.57 -4.32 -3.21
N ALA A 276 -20.46 -4.22 -1.90
CA ALA A 276 -21.60 -3.93 -1.03
C ALA A 276 -21.26 -3.03 0.16
N SER A 277 -22.13 -2.05 0.40
CA SER A 277 -22.14 -1.24 1.63
C SER A 277 -20.82 -0.52 1.90
N ASN A 278 -20.22 0.07 0.87
CA ASN A 278 -19.01 0.88 1.02
C ASN A 278 -19.41 2.35 1.18
N HIS A 279 -18.89 3.01 2.20
CA HIS A 279 -19.17 4.43 2.46
C HIS A 279 -18.04 5.29 1.92
N MET A 280 -18.37 6.23 1.04
CA MET A 280 -17.40 7.11 0.40
C MET A 280 -17.71 8.56 0.75
N VAL A 281 -16.70 9.27 1.24
CA VAL A 281 -16.73 10.68 1.60
C VAL A 281 -15.69 11.39 0.75
N ALA A 282 -16.09 12.44 0.05
CA ALA A 282 -15.20 13.21 -0.81
C ALA A 282 -15.31 14.70 -0.51
N LEU A 283 -14.17 15.33 -0.25
CA LEU A 283 -14.07 16.70 0.24
C LEU A 283 -13.02 17.47 -0.54
N ASP A 284 -13.40 18.66 -1.00
CA ASP A 284 -12.52 19.63 -1.63
C ASP A 284 -11.89 20.51 -0.54
N VAL A 285 -10.58 20.40 -0.39
CA VAL A 285 -9.77 21.14 0.60
C VAL A 285 -8.67 21.92 -0.09
N ARG A 286 -8.22 23.02 0.51
CA ARG A 286 -7.04 23.73 0.02
C ARG A 286 -5.78 23.06 0.55
N ALA A 287 -4.89 22.68 -0.36
CA ALA A 287 -3.58 22.15 0.03
C ALA A 287 -2.81 23.23 0.80
N THR A 288 -2.38 22.90 2.02
CA THR A 288 -1.49 23.75 2.82
C THR A 288 -0.21 22.98 3.08
N SER A 289 0.92 23.69 3.07
CA SER A 289 2.22 23.09 3.35
C SER A 289 2.83 23.70 4.60
N GLY A 290 3.63 22.88 5.29
CA GLY A 290 4.42 23.30 6.44
C GLY A 290 5.85 22.78 6.38
N ASP A 291 6.76 23.50 7.03
CA ASP A 291 8.16 23.09 7.16
C ASP A 291 8.33 21.99 8.24
N SER A 292 7.46 21.99 9.26
CA SER A 292 7.37 20.94 10.28
C SER A 292 6.60 19.75 9.70
N ALA A 293 7.29 18.60 9.55
CA ALA A 293 6.67 17.38 9.06
C ALA A 293 5.47 16.99 9.94
N PHE A 294 5.71 16.71 11.22
CA PHE A 294 4.70 16.18 12.14
C PHE A 294 3.49 17.11 12.34
N ASP A 295 3.73 18.40 12.60
CA ASP A 295 2.63 19.33 12.87
C ASP A 295 1.73 19.49 11.64
N ALA A 296 2.32 19.61 10.44
CA ALA A 296 1.56 19.71 9.20
C ALA A 296 0.74 18.44 8.92
N GLN A 297 1.28 17.26 9.26
CA GLN A 297 0.58 15.99 9.11
C GLN A 297 -0.58 15.84 10.09
N VAL A 298 -0.39 16.23 11.36
CA VAL A 298 -1.47 16.20 12.37
C VAL A 298 -2.57 17.18 12.01
N ASP A 299 -2.22 18.42 11.65
CA ASP A 299 -3.19 19.44 11.27
C ASP A 299 -4.00 19.02 10.03
N ALA A 300 -3.35 18.42 9.02
CA ALA A 300 -4.04 17.88 7.85
C ALA A 300 -5.06 16.79 8.22
N LEU A 301 -4.70 15.86 9.09
CA LEU A 301 -5.59 14.78 9.54
C LEU A 301 -6.76 15.26 10.40
N LEU A 302 -6.57 16.33 11.19
CA LEU A 302 -7.60 16.88 12.08
C LEU A 302 -8.53 17.88 11.38
N THR A 303 -8.16 18.36 10.20
CA THR A 303 -8.94 19.37 9.49
C THR A 303 -10.17 18.75 8.82
N THR A 304 -11.33 18.95 9.44
CA THR A 304 -12.64 18.57 8.87
C THR A 304 -13.56 19.77 8.58
N ALA A 305 -13.16 20.97 8.99
CA ALA A 305 -13.98 22.17 8.91
C ALA A 305 -13.72 22.94 7.60
N ALA A 306 -14.79 23.34 6.92
CA ALA A 306 -14.80 24.18 5.71
C ALA A 306 -14.55 23.50 4.35
N ALA A 307 -14.55 22.17 4.28
CA ALA A 307 -14.45 21.48 3.00
C ALA A 307 -15.79 21.51 2.23
N ARG A 308 -15.73 21.83 0.94
CA ARG A 308 -16.88 21.67 0.04
C ARG A 308 -16.99 20.20 -0.34
N SER A 309 -18.17 19.75 -0.73
CA SER A 309 -18.29 18.42 -1.34
C SER A 309 -17.49 18.38 -2.63
N LEU A 310 -16.72 17.32 -2.84
CA LEU A 310 -16.04 17.03 -4.10
C LEU A 310 -16.86 16.02 -4.89
N ASP A 311 -17.03 16.24 -6.19
CA ASP A 311 -17.66 15.26 -7.07
C ASP A 311 -16.68 14.10 -7.33
N ILE A 312 -17.18 12.87 -7.21
CA ILE A 312 -16.40 11.64 -7.40
C ILE A 312 -17.20 10.58 -8.16
N VAL A 313 -16.48 9.69 -8.84
CA VAL A 313 -16.99 8.42 -9.32
C VAL A 313 -16.73 7.37 -8.25
N THR A 314 -17.78 6.97 -7.55
CA THR A 314 -17.69 5.97 -6.48
C THR A 314 -17.26 4.60 -7.00
N VAL A 315 -17.88 4.15 -8.10
CA VAL A 315 -17.54 2.89 -8.77
C VAL A 315 -17.53 3.11 -10.28
N LEU A 316 -16.40 2.85 -10.90
CA LEU A 316 -16.22 2.78 -12.35
C LEU A 316 -16.09 1.31 -12.76
N VAL A 317 -16.94 0.86 -13.68
CA VAL A 317 -16.86 -0.48 -14.28
C VAL A 317 -16.44 -0.33 -15.73
N GLU A 318 -15.23 -0.76 -16.04
CA GLU A 318 -14.73 -0.75 -17.41
C GLU A 318 -15.47 -1.78 -18.28
N PRO A 319 -15.56 -1.60 -19.61
CA PRO A 319 -16.25 -2.54 -20.50
C PRO A 319 -15.70 -3.99 -20.47
N THR A 320 -14.44 -4.14 -20.07
CA THR A 320 -13.74 -5.40 -19.87
C THR A 320 -14.08 -6.08 -18.54
N SER A 321 -14.90 -5.45 -17.70
CA SER A 321 -15.44 -6.02 -16.47
C SER A 321 -16.97 -6.15 -16.54
N SER A 322 -17.50 -7.35 -16.31
CA SER A 322 -18.96 -7.59 -16.44
C SER A 322 -19.50 -8.63 -15.47
N GLY A 323 -20.82 -8.71 -15.34
CA GLY A 323 -21.50 -9.60 -14.40
C GLY A 323 -21.29 -9.22 -12.94
N ASN A 324 -20.78 -8.02 -12.66
CA ASN A 324 -20.54 -7.55 -11.30
C ASN A 324 -21.86 -7.21 -10.60
N THR A 325 -21.83 -7.23 -9.27
CA THR A 325 -22.94 -6.81 -8.42
C THR A 325 -22.49 -5.66 -7.53
N ILE A 326 -23.15 -4.51 -7.66
CA ILE A 326 -22.80 -3.26 -6.96
C ILE A 326 -24.02 -2.79 -6.16
N LEU A 327 -23.89 -2.78 -4.83
CA LEU A 327 -24.99 -2.49 -3.91
C LEU A 327 -24.55 -1.43 -2.90
N ASP A 328 -25.38 -0.41 -2.70
CA ASP A 328 -25.21 0.61 -1.64
C ASP A 328 -23.78 1.16 -1.54
N SER A 329 -23.15 1.38 -2.69
CA SER A 329 -21.75 1.85 -2.80
C SER A 329 -21.66 3.11 -3.67
N GLY A 330 -22.76 3.86 -3.80
CA GLY A 330 -22.86 5.07 -4.60
C GLY A 330 -24.29 5.29 -5.14
N THR A 331 -24.63 6.54 -5.44
CA THR A 331 -25.91 6.88 -6.10
C THR A 331 -25.88 6.54 -7.60
N ASP A 332 -27.02 6.69 -8.29
CA ASP A 332 -27.11 6.49 -9.75
C ASP A 332 -26.13 7.37 -10.56
N THR A 333 -25.80 8.56 -10.07
CA THR A 333 -24.89 9.49 -10.76
C THR A 333 -23.42 9.23 -10.43
N GLN A 334 -23.15 8.61 -9.29
CA GLN A 334 -21.79 8.33 -8.83
C GLN A 334 -21.25 6.98 -9.32
N VAL A 335 -22.12 6.08 -9.80
CA VAL A 335 -21.72 4.77 -10.32
C VAL A 335 -21.79 4.77 -11.84
N ILE A 336 -20.64 4.61 -12.48
CA ILE A 336 -20.51 4.52 -13.94
C ILE A 336 -20.35 3.05 -14.31
N ALA A 337 -21.44 2.44 -14.79
CA ALA A 337 -21.47 1.05 -15.21
C ALA A 337 -22.53 0.81 -16.28
N ASP A 338 -22.30 -0.18 -17.17
CA ASP A 338 -23.35 -0.72 -18.01
C ASP A 338 -24.32 -1.56 -17.17
N LYS A 339 -25.53 -1.03 -16.94
CA LYS A 339 -26.60 -1.65 -16.14
C LYS A 339 -27.25 -2.87 -16.82
N ALA A 340 -27.01 -3.09 -18.12
CA ALA A 340 -27.42 -4.32 -18.79
C ALA A 340 -26.43 -5.47 -18.53
N ALA A 341 -25.16 -5.14 -18.31
CA ALA A 341 -24.10 -6.10 -18.05
C ALA A 341 -23.80 -6.31 -16.56
N ASN A 342 -24.33 -5.47 -15.66
CA ASN A 342 -24.05 -5.50 -14.23
C ASN A 342 -25.32 -5.30 -13.39
N ALA A 343 -25.41 -5.99 -12.25
CA ALA A 343 -26.47 -5.78 -11.27
C ALA A 343 -26.14 -4.58 -10.39
N PHE A 344 -27.03 -3.57 -10.37
CA PHE A 344 -26.80 -2.34 -9.61
C PHE A 344 -28.01 -1.99 -8.74
N ARG A 345 -27.75 -1.70 -7.46
CA ARG A 345 -28.68 -1.04 -6.55
C ARG A 345 -28.03 0.24 -6.02
N PRO A 346 -28.58 1.43 -6.33
CA PRO A 346 -28.03 2.69 -5.84
C PRO A 346 -28.21 2.82 -4.32
N THR A 347 -27.28 3.52 -3.68
CA THR A 347 -27.48 4.02 -2.32
C THR A 347 -28.72 4.94 -2.30
N PRO A 348 -29.71 4.72 -1.41
CA PRO A 348 -30.88 5.58 -1.32
C PRO A 348 -30.52 7.04 -1.04
N THR A 349 -31.18 7.97 -1.72
CA THR A 349 -31.04 9.42 -1.50
C THR A 349 -32.30 9.99 -0.84
N VAL A 350 -32.14 11.07 -0.07
CA VAL A 350 -33.26 11.92 0.37
C VAL A 350 -33.47 13.01 -0.68
N VAL A 351 -34.74 13.24 -1.05
CA VAL A 351 -35.15 14.29 -2.01
C VAL A 351 -35.63 15.52 -1.24
#